data_AF-A0A960ANV1-F1
#
_entry.id   AF-A0A960ANV1-F1
#
_cell.length_a   1.000
_cell.length_b   1.000
_cell.length_c   1.000
_cell.angle_alpha   90.00
_cell.angle_beta   90.00
_cell.angle_gamma   90.00
#
_symmetry.space_group_name_H-M   'P 1'
#
loop_
_entity.id
_entity.type
_entity.pdbx_description
1 polymer ?
#
loop_
_entity_poly.entity_id
_entity_poly.type
_entity_poly.pdbx_seq_one_letter_code
_entity_poly.pdbx_strand_id
1 'polypeptide(L)'
;RIMLAVTEVNGCALCSYAHTRWALDMGIPEQEVRDLLSGVASDAPGDELAGIAFGQHYADTRGRPDPAGWSEIVDTYGTDGALCVLRATRMMMWGNATGIPLSSLIARMRGRPDPRSTIAYEVLTSIGAIAVLPVALAHASALILVNRSPLPA
;
A
#
# COMPACT_ATOMS: atom_id res chain seq x y z
N ARG A 1 -3.63 -6.59 -7.75
CA ARG A 1 -2.25 -6.43 -8.27
C ARG A 1 -1.47 -5.31 -7.58
N ILE A 2 -1.91 -4.04 -7.65
CA ILE A 2 -1.25 -2.88 -7.00
C ILE A 2 -0.83 -3.14 -5.54
N MET A 3 -1.71 -3.72 -4.72
CA MET A 3 -1.41 -4.00 -3.31
C MET A 3 -0.25 -4.99 -3.11
N LEU A 4 -0.10 -5.99 -3.99
CA LEU A 4 1.03 -6.92 -3.98
C LEU A 4 2.31 -6.18 -4.36
N ALA A 5 2.27 -5.36 -5.41
CA ALA A 5 3.42 -4.62 -5.90
C ALA A 5 3.94 -3.57 -4.90
N VAL A 6 3.05 -2.82 -4.25
CA VAL A 6 3.42 -1.89 -3.17
C VAL A 6 4.02 -2.62 -1.96
N THR A 7 3.46 -3.78 -1.63
CA THR A 7 3.93 -4.61 -0.51
C THR A 7 5.31 -5.21 -0.77
N GLU A 8 5.59 -5.59 -2.02
CA GLU A 8 6.90 -6.07 -2.48
C GLU A 8 7.97 -5.01 -2.20
N VAL A 9 7.79 -3.79 -2.70
CA VAL A 9 8.72 -2.67 -2.48
C VAL A 9 8.96 -2.39 -0.99
N ASN A 10 7.90 -2.40 -0.17
CA ASN A 10 8.03 -2.12 1.26
C ASN A 10 8.50 -3.32 2.11
N GLY A 11 8.52 -4.54 1.56
CA GLY A 11 8.93 -5.76 2.27
C GLY A 11 8.04 -6.14 3.46
N CYS A 12 6.72 -5.88 3.40
CA CYS A 12 5.80 -6.24 4.49
C CYS A 12 5.40 -7.73 4.42
N ALA A 13 6.07 -8.60 5.19
CA ALA A 13 5.79 -10.03 5.20
C ALA A 13 4.33 -10.39 5.57
N LEU A 14 3.74 -9.71 6.57
CA LEU A 14 2.35 -9.93 6.97
C LEU A 14 1.37 -9.57 5.84
N CYS A 15 1.61 -8.44 5.19
CA CYS A 15 0.80 -7.95 4.09
C CYS A 15 0.95 -8.86 2.87
N SER A 16 2.17 -9.32 2.58
CA SER A 16 2.46 -10.25 1.49
C SER A 16 1.65 -11.53 1.65
N TYR A 17 1.64 -12.11 2.86
CA TYR A 17 0.81 -13.28 3.16
C TYR A 17 -0.69 -13.01 2.99
N ALA A 18 -1.21 -11.93 3.60
CA ALA A 18 -2.64 -11.63 3.57
C ALA A 18 -3.15 -11.34 2.14
N HIS A 19 -2.43 -10.52 1.38
CA HIS A 19 -2.81 -10.13 0.03
C HIS A 19 -2.53 -11.22 -1.01
N THR A 20 -1.58 -12.13 -0.77
CA THR A 20 -1.42 -13.35 -1.58
C THR A 20 -2.69 -14.18 -1.51
N ARG A 21 -3.20 -14.45 -0.31
CA ARG A 21 -4.43 -15.21 -0.13
C ARG A 21 -5.60 -14.56 -0.86
N TRP A 22 -5.81 -13.26 -0.68
CA TRP A 22 -6.89 -12.55 -1.36
C TRP A 22 -6.73 -12.53 -2.88
N ALA A 23 -5.52 -12.38 -3.40
CA ALA A 23 -5.25 -12.42 -4.83
C ALA A 23 -5.63 -13.79 -5.44
N LEU A 24 -5.24 -14.88 -4.77
CA LEU A 24 -5.60 -16.24 -5.17
C LEU A 24 -7.11 -16.48 -5.08
N ASP A 25 -7.76 -16.02 -4.01
CA ASP A 25 -9.22 -16.11 -3.84
C ASP A 25 -9.98 -15.33 -4.94
N MET A 26 -9.38 -14.27 -5.50
CA MET A 26 -9.90 -13.50 -6.63
C MET A 26 -9.54 -14.09 -8.00
N GLY A 27 -8.85 -15.24 -8.05
CA GLY A 27 -8.50 -15.94 -9.28
C GLY A 27 -7.26 -15.42 -9.99
N ILE A 28 -6.42 -14.60 -9.34
CA ILE A 28 -5.11 -14.24 -9.89
C ILE A 28 -4.23 -15.50 -9.90
N PRO A 29 -3.59 -15.87 -11.03
CA PRO A 29 -2.73 -17.04 -11.10
C PRO A 29 -1.60 -16.99 -10.07
N GLU A 30 -1.26 -18.13 -9.47
CA GLU A 30 -0.19 -18.23 -8.48
C GLU A 30 1.15 -17.71 -9.00
N GLN A 31 1.45 -18.00 -10.28
CA GLN A 31 2.66 -17.51 -10.94
C GLN A 31 2.69 -15.98 -10.98
N GLU A 32 1.60 -15.35 -11.41
CA GLU A 32 1.48 -13.89 -11.43
C GLU A 32 1.62 -13.27 -10.04
N VAL A 33 1.07 -13.90 -8.99
CA VAL A 33 1.26 -13.42 -7.61
C VAL A 33 2.73 -13.49 -7.18
N ARG A 34 3.44 -14.57 -7.54
CA ARG A 34 4.88 -14.73 -7.24
C ARG A 34 5.69 -13.69 -7.98
N ASP A 35 5.39 -13.45 -9.25
CA ASP A 35 6.08 -12.48 -10.09
C ASP A 35 5.91 -11.07 -9.52
N LEU A 36 4.67 -10.68 -9.19
CA LEU A 36 4.39 -9.37 -8.56
C LEU A 36 5.12 -9.19 -7.23
N LEU A 37 5.27 -10.25 -6.43
CA LEU A 37 6.03 -10.25 -5.17
C LEU A 37 7.55 -10.33 -5.36
N SER A 38 8.02 -10.47 -6.60
CA SER A 38 9.43 -10.36 -6.99
C SER A 38 9.74 -9.09 -7.78
N GLY A 39 8.77 -8.18 -7.91
CA GLY A 39 8.88 -6.93 -8.66
C GLY A 39 8.65 -7.08 -10.17
N VAL A 40 8.22 -8.26 -10.64
CA VAL A 40 7.93 -8.53 -12.06
C VAL A 40 6.44 -8.40 -12.32
N ALA A 41 6.07 -7.62 -13.33
CA ALA A 41 4.66 -7.37 -13.70
C ALA A 41 4.33 -7.80 -15.14
N SER A 42 5.21 -8.55 -15.82
CA SER A 42 5.05 -8.92 -17.24
C SER A 42 3.76 -9.66 -17.57
N ASP A 43 3.22 -10.38 -16.59
CA ASP A 43 2.05 -11.25 -16.76
C ASP A 43 0.74 -10.52 -16.43
N ALA A 44 0.81 -9.28 -15.95
CA ALA A 44 -0.35 -8.46 -15.69
C ALA A 44 -0.95 -7.90 -16.99
N PRO A 45 -2.27 -7.65 -17.04
CA PRO A 45 -2.90 -6.99 -18.17
C PRO A 45 -2.21 -5.67 -18.53
N GLY A 46 -2.00 -5.42 -19.82
CA GLY A 46 -1.25 -4.25 -20.30
C GLY A 46 -1.83 -2.92 -19.84
N ASP A 47 -3.15 -2.84 -19.72
CA ASP A 47 -3.89 -1.71 -19.18
C ASP A 47 -3.76 -1.56 -17.66
N GLU A 48 -3.26 -2.55 -16.91
CA GLU A 48 -2.98 -2.47 -15.47
C GLU A 48 -1.52 -2.12 -15.14
N LEU A 49 -0.60 -2.23 -16.12
CA LEU A 49 0.84 -2.07 -15.90
C LEU A 49 1.21 -0.69 -15.36
N ALA A 50 0.62 0.38 -15.92
CA ALA A 50 0.88 1.75 -15.46
C ALA A 50 0.50 1.89 -13.97
N GLY A 51 -0.68 1.39 -13.57
CA GLY A 51 -1.12 1.41 -12.17
C GLY A 51 -0.22 0.62 -11.23
N ILE A 52 0.29 -0.53 -11.66
CA ILE A 52 1.26 -1.34 -10.90
C ILE A 52 2.57 -0.56 -10.72
N ALA A 53 3.14 -0.04 -11.81
CA ALA A 53 4.39 0.71 -11.81
C ALA A 53 4.29 1.98 -10.95
N PHE A 54 3.17 2.72 -11.05
CA PHE A 54 2.90 3.86 -10.19
C PHE A 54 2.86 3.46 -8.72
N GLY A 55 2.21 2.34 -8.38
CA GLY A 55 2.18 1.83 -7.02
C GLY A 55 3.59 1.54 -6.47
N GLN A 56 4.42 0.87 -7.26
CA GLN A 56 5.81 0.58 -6.90
C GLN A 56 6.62 1.87 -6.70
N HIS A 57 6.54 2.80 -7.64
CA HIS A 57 7.23 4.10 -7.55
C HIS A 57 6.76 4.93 -6.35
N TYR A 58 5.46 4.96 -6.10
CA TYR A 58 4.90 5.63 -4.93
C TYR A 58 5.45 5.04 -3.63
N ALA A 59 5.63 3.72 -3.57
CA ALA A 59 6.22 3.05 -2.41
C ALA A 59 7.71 3.39 -2.26
N ASP A 60 8.50 3.28 -3.33
CA ASP A 60 9.94 3.53 -3.35
C ASP A 60 10.28 4.97 -2.96
N THR A 61 9.48 5.93 -3.47
CA THR A 61 9.63 7.36 -3.16
C THR A 61 9.02 7.79 -1.82
N ARG A 62 8.49 6.85 -1.03
CA ARG A 62 7.80 7.12 0.24
C ARG A 62 6.64 8.11 0.10
N GLY A 63 5.84 7.93 -0.94
CA GLY A 63 4.65 8.71 -1.24
C GLY A 63 4.90 10.04 -1.90
N ARG A 64 6.03 10.16 -2.62
CA ARG A 64 6.40 11.34 -3.41
C ARG A 64 6.63 10.93 -4.86
N PRO A 65 5.59 10.43 -5.56
CA PRO A 65 5.72 10.07 -6.96
C PRO A 65 6.12 11.30 -7.77
N ASP A 66 6.76 11.08 -8.91
CA ASP A 66 7.09 12.18 -9.82
C ASP A 66 5.82 12.74 -10.49
N PRO A 67 5.84 14.02 -10.89
CA PRO A 67 4.71 14.60 -11.62
C PRO A 67 4.42 13.88 -12.95
N ALA A 68 5.46 13.34 -13.59
CA ALA A 68 5.34 12.59 -14.84
C ALA A 68 4.53 11.30 -14.64
N GLY A 69 4.84 10.51 -13.61
CA GLY A 69 4.08 9.30 -13.29
C GLY A 69 2.64 9.60 -12.90
N TRP A 70 2.33 10.73 -12.24
CA TRP A 70 0.94 11.12 -12.03
C TRP A 70 0.22 11.44 -13.35
N SER A 71 0.85 12.22 -14.24
CA SER A 71 0.28 12.56 -15.55
C SER A 71 -0.02 11.30 -16.36
N GLU A 72 0.91 10.35 -16.41
CA GLU A 72 0.75 9.09 -17.16
C GLU A 72 -0.45 8.27 -16.67
N ILE A 73 -0.68 8.24 -15.36
CA ILE A 73 -1.83 7.53 -14.78
C ILE A 73 -3.14 8.24 -15.10
N VAL A 74 -3.16 9.57 -15.08
CA VAL A 74 -4.36 10.33 -15.50
C VAL A 74 -4.63 10.13 -16.98
N ASP A 75 -3.61 10.12 -17.82
CA ASP A 75 -3.75 9.88 -19.27
C ASP A 75 -4.22 8.45 -19.56
N THR A 76 -3.77 7.47 -18.79
CA THR A 76 -4.12 6.05 -18.98
C THR A 76 -5.52 5.70 -18.47
N TYR A 77 -5.90 6.19 -17.29
CA TYR A 77 -7.13 5.76 -16.60
C TYR A 77 -8.21 6.84 -16.50
N GLY A 78 -7.93 8.05 -16.98
CA GLY A 78 -8.72 9.24 -16.63
C GLY A 78 -8.57 9.60 -15.15
N THR A 79 -9.13 10.75 -14.77
CA THR A 79 -9.03 11.25 -13.39
C THR A 79 -9.60 10.27 -12.36
N ASP A 80 -10.79 9.72 -12.61
CA ASP A 80 -11.44 8.82 -11.64
C ASP A 80 -10.68 7.51 -11.43
N GLY A 81 -10.19 6.91 -12.53
CA GLY A 81 -9.38 5.70 -12.46
C GLY A 81 -8.01 5.95 -11.80
N ALA A 82 -7.37 7.08 -12.12
CA ALA A 82 -6.13 7.50 -11.47
C ALA A 82 -6.29 7.66 -9.96
N LEU A 83 -7.41 8.25 -9.52
CA LEU A 83 -7.74 8.36 -8.10
C LEU A 83 -7.98 6.99 -7.45
N CYS A 84 -8.56 6.01 -8.17
CA CYS A 84 -8.68 4.63 -7.67
C CYS A 84 -7.31 3.96 -7.48
N VAL A 85 -6.40 4.10 -8.45
CA VAL A 85 -5.00 3.62 -8.34
C VAL A 85 -4.31 4.26 -7.13
N LEU A 86 -4.41 5.58 -6.99
CA LEU A 86 -3.82 6.32 -5.87
C LEU A 86 -4.39 5.89 -4.51
N ARG A 87 -5.71 5.66 -4.42
CA ARG A 87 -6.37 5.19 -3.20
C ARG A 87 -5.90 3.79 -2.83
N ALA A 88 -5.87 2.85 -3.77
CA ALA A 88 -5.38 1.49 -3.53
C ALA A 88 -3.91 1.50 -3.06
N THR A 89 -3.08 2.31 -3.69
CA THR A 89 -1.67 2.51 -3.34
C THR A 89 -1.52 3.06 -1.93
N ARG A 90 -2.19 4.18 -1.60
CA ARG A 90 -2.13 4.80 -0.27
C ARG A 90 -2.67 3.90 0.84
N MET A 91 -3.74 3.16 0.56
CA MET A 91 -4.28 2.16 1.49
C MET A 91 -3.23 1.09 1.79
N MET A 92 -2.53 0.60 0.76
CA MET A 92 -1.48 -0.39 0.97
C MET A 92 -0.26 0.19 1.69
N MET A 93 0.16 1.42 1.38
CA MET A 93 1.22 2.12 2.13
C MET A 93 0.90 2.19 3.62
N TRP A 94 -0.34 2.53 3.97
CA TRP A 94 -0.79 2.50 5.36
C TRP A 94 -0.78 1.08 5.94
N GLY A 95 -1.28 0.10 5.19
CA GLY A 95 -1.22 -1.31 5.59
C GLY A 95 0.20 -1.82 5.84
N ASN A 96 1.19 -1.41 5.03
CA ASN A 96 2.60 -1.78 5.24
C ASN A 96 3.19 -1.06 6.47
N ALA A 97 2.93 0.24 6.62
CA ALA A 97 3.41 1.04 7.75
C ALA A 97 2.91 0.51 9.10
N THR A 98 1.73 -0.10 9.13
CA THR A 98 1.14 -0.71 10.33
C THR A 98 1.47 -2.20 10.47
N GLY A 99 1.49 -2.93 9.35
CA GLY A 99 1.72 -4.37 9.31
C GLY A 99 3.14 -4.77 9.69
N ILE A 100 4.16 -3.99 9.30
CA ILE A 100 5.56 -4.25 9.65
C ILE A 100 5.76 -4.26 11.17
N PRO A 101 5.50 -3.17 11.92
CA PRO A 101 5.70 -3.17 13.37
C PRO A 101 4.78 -4.16 14.09
N LEU A 102 3.55 -4.37 13.63
CA LEU A 102 2.65 -5.38 14.20
C LEU A 102 3.24 -6.79 14.06
N SER A 103 3.78 -7.12 12.89
CA SER A 103 4.42 -8.41 12.65
C SER A 103 5.66 -8.61 13.53
N SER A 104 6.47 -7.56 13.72
CA SER A 104 7.62 -7.58 14.63
C SER A 104 7.18 -7.77 16.10
N LEU A 105 6.09 -7.12 16.52
CA LEU A 105 5.50 -7.30 17.85
C LEU A 105 5.03 -8.74 18.08
N ILE A 106 4.32 -9.32 17.10
CA ILE A 106 3.86 -10.71 17.13
C ILE A 106 5.06 -11.67 17.19
N ALA A 107 6.10 -11.42 16.39
CA ALA A 107 7.31 -12.24 16.37
C ALA A 107 8.04 -12.17 17.73
N ARG A 108 8.14 -10.99 18.34
CA ARG A 108 8.68 -10.82 19.70
C ARG A 108 7.90 -11.61 20.74
N MET A 109 6.56 -11.56 20.72
CA MET A 109 5.72 -12.38 21.61
C MET A 109 5.93 -13.89 21.41
N ARG A 110 6.39 -14.31 20.22
CA ARG A 110 6.75 -15.70 19.90
C ARG A 110 8.24 -16.02 20.19
N GLY A 111 8.96 -15.14 20.88
CA GLY A 111 10.38 -15.33 21.22
C GLY A 111 11.35 -15.12 20.05
N ARG A 112 10.90 -14.50 18.94
CA ARG A 112 11.70 -14.21 17.74
C ARG A 112 11.69 -12.71 17.46
N PRO A 113 12.33 -11.88 18.30
CA PRO A 113 12.35 -10.43 18.09
C PRO A 113 13.06 -10.07 16.78
N ASP A 114 12.52 -9.09 16.05
CA ASP A 114 13.19 -8.54 14.86
C ASP A 114 14.35 -7.63 15.31
N PRO A 115 15.60 -7.88 14.87
CA PRO A 115 16.76 -7.08 15.27
C PRO A 115 16.71 -5.64 14.76
N ARG A 116 15.86 -5.33 13.77
CA ARG A 116 15.71 -3.99 13.19
C ARG A 116 14.73 -3.10 13.97
N SER A 117 14.03 -3.64 14.97
CA SER A 117 12.99 -2.93 15.73
C SER A 117 13.20 -2.99 17.24
N THR A 118 12.53 -2.08 17.95
CA THR A 118 12.46 -2.07 19.41
C THR A 118 11.01 -2.29 19.86
N ILE A 119 10.83 -2.79 21.09
CA ILE A 119 9.49 -2.96 21.66
C ILE A 119 8.71 -1.64 21.73
N ALA A 120 9.39 -0.53 22.02
CA ALA A 120 8.79 0.80 22.05
C ALA A 120 8.30 1.21 20.66
N TYR A 121 9.13 1.05 19.63
CA TYR A 121 8.72 1.28 18.24
C TYR A 121 7.49 0.43 17.90
N GLU A 122 7.58 -0.88 18.08
CA GLU A 122 6.51 -1.84 17.76
C GLU A 122 5.16 -1.50 18.41
N VAL A 123 5.15 -1.20 19.71
CA VAL A 123 3.93 -0.88 20.46
C VAL A 123 3.41 0.51 20.09
N LEU A 124 4.26 1.53 20.09
CA LEU A 124 3.83 2.91 19.85
C LEU A 124 3.32 3.11 18.43
N THR A 125 3.95 2.50 17.41
CA THR A 125 3.43 2.59 16.04
C THR A 125 2.14 1.79 15.87
N SER A 126 2.01 0.63 16.53
CA SER A 126 0.77 -0.17 16.46
C SER A 126 -0.42 0.54 17.10
N ILE A 127 -0.21 1.18 18.26
CA ILE A 127 -1.25 2.00 18.92
C ILE A 127 -1.50 3.28 18.12
N GLY A 128 -0.43 3.94 17.68
CA GLY A 128 -0.51 5.16 16.87
C GLY A 128 -1.31 4.97 15.59
N ALA A 129 -1.18 3.83 14.93
CA ALA A 129 -1.96 3.46 13.76
C ALA A 129 -3.48 3.50 14.02
N ILE A 130 -3.92 2.96 15.16
CA ILE A 130 -5.33 2.97 15.58
C ILE A 130 -5.77 4.39 15.91
N ALA A 131 -4.92 5.16 16.61
CA ALA A 131 -5.21 6.54 17.00
C ALA A 131 -5.29 7.52 15.81
N VAL A 132 -4.58 7.26 14.72
CA VAL A 132 -4.62 8.09 13.49
C VAL A 132 -5.97 7.96 12.78
N LEU A 133 -6.63 6.80 12.84
CA LEU A 133 -7.89 6.56 12.13
C LEU A 133 -9.01 7.56 12.48
N PRO A 134 -9.38 7.80 13.75
CA PRO A 134 -10.41 8.79 14.08
C PRO A 134 -10.01 10.22 13.66
N VAL A 135 -8.73 10.57 13.72
CA VAL A 135 -8.23 11.88 13.27
C VAL A 135 -8.38 12.02 11.76
N ALA A 136 -8.01 10.98 11.00
CA ALA A 136 -8.16 10.95 9.55
C ALA A 136 -9.63 11.03 9.12
N LEU A 137 -10.53 10.33 9.82
CA LEU A 137 -11.97 10.41 9.57
C LEU A 137 -12.51 11.81 9.86
N ALA A 138 -12.17 12.41 11.00
CA ALA A 138 -12.59 13.76 11.34
C ALA A 138 -12.10 14.80 10.31
N HIS A 139 -10.84 14.67 9.87
CA HIS A 139 -10.28 15.52 8.82
C HIS A 139 -11.02 15.34 7.49
N ALA A 140 -11.25 14.10 7.05
CA ALA A 140 -12.00 13.83 5.83
C ALA A 140 -13.43 14.41 5.89
N SER A 141 -14.13 14.22 7.01
CA SER A 141 -15.46 14.82 7.23
C SER A 141 -15.43 16.34 7.16
N ALA A 142 -14.43 17.00 7.78
CA ALA A 142 -14.27 18.44 7.71
C ALA A 142 -14.06 18.95 6.28
N LEU A 143 -13.24 18.25 5.48
CA LEU A 143 -13.00 18.61 4.08
C LEU A 143 -14.25 18.48 3.20
N ILE A 144 -15.03 17.42 3.41
CA ILE A 144 -16.31 17.22 2.72
C ILE A 144 -17.27 18.36 3.04
N LEU A 145 -17.36 18.79 4.30
CA LEU A 145 -18.23 19.89 4.72
C LEU A 145 -17.86 21.24 4.07
N VAL A 146 -16.58 21.46 3.74
CA VAL A 146 -16.10 22.68 3.07
C VAL A 146 -15.93 22.53 1.55
N ASN A 147 -16.43 21.43 0.96
CA ASN A 147 -16.35 21.12 -0.46
C ASN A 147 -14.93 21.19 -1.03
N ARG A 148 -13.94 20.65 -0.30
CA ARG A 148 -12.55 20.51 -0.75
C ARG A 148 -12.15 19.05 -0.88
N SER A 149 -11.47 18.72 -1.98
CA SER A 149 -10.88 17.39 -2.16
C SER A 149 -9.52 17.29 -1.47
N PRO A 150 -9.25 16.25 -0.67
CA PRO A 150 -7.90 15.94 -0.18
C PRO A 150 -6.98 15.33 -1.25
N LEU A 151 -7.50 15.06 -2.44
CA LEU A 151 -6.78 14.39 -3.52
C LEU A 151 -6.27 15.42 -4.54
N PRO A 152 -5.11 15.16 -5.18
CA PRO A 152 -4.63 16.01 -6.26
C PRO A 152 -5.68 16.15 -7.36
N ALA A 153 -5.76 17.35 -7.94
CA ALA A 153 -6.59 17.67 -9.09
C ALA A 153 -5.99 17.09 -10.38
#